data_AF-A0A858BYR1-F1
#
_entry.id   AF-A0A858BYR1-F1
#
_cell.length_a   1.000
_cell.length_b   1.000
_cell.length_c   1.000
_cell.angle_alpha   90.00
_cell.angle_beta   90.00
_cell.angle_gamma   90.00
#
_symmetry.space_group_name_H-M   'P 1'
#
loop_
_entity.id
_entity.type
_entity.pdbx_description
1 polymer ?
#
loop_
_entity_poly.entity_id
_entity_poly.type
_entity_poly.pdbx_seq_one_letter_code
_entity_poly.pdbx_strand_id
1 'polypeptide(L)'
;MDEIMDIKYQREQLLEKALKNPSFMQVFYGDLEGDDDELALKNKLLLLSKSIEDFQTDVCGCGQGIRLQSMKSLIREICTYI
;
A
#
# COMPACT_ATOMS: atom_id res chain seq x y z
N MET A 1 -7.98 -12.29 -15.14
CA MET A 1 -7.92 -12.00 -13.69
C MET A 1 -7.94 -10.49 -13.57
N ASP A 2 -8.83 -9.94 -12.76
CA ASP A 2 -9.06 -8.49 -12.64
C ASP A 2 -7.83 -7.82 -11.99
N GLU A 3 -7.17 -6.88 -12.68
CA GLU A 3 -5.90 -6.29 -12.23
C GLU A 3 -6.01 -5.60 -10.88
N ILE A 4 -7.16 -5.00 -10.57
CA ILE A 4 -7.37 -4.38 -9.26
C ILE A 4 -7.46 -5.42 -8.15
N MET A 5 -7.96 -6.62 -8.44
CA MET A 5 -8.03 -7.71 -7.46
C MET A 5 -6.64 -8.25 -7.12
N ASP A 6 -5.74 -8.33 -8.12
CA ASP A 6 -4.33 -8.67 -7.90
C ASP A 6 -3.63 -7.62 -7.01
N ILE A 7 -3.84 -6.33 -7.30
CA ILE A 7 -3.30 -5.23 -6.48
C ILE A 7 -3.81 -5.30 -5.03
N LYS A 8 -5.10 -5.56 -4.83
CA LYS A 8 -5.67 -5.74 -3.48
C LYS A 8 -5.03 -6.91 -2.74
N TYR A 9 -4.89 -8.05 -3.42
CA TYR A 9 -4.27 -9.23 -2.83
C TYR A 9 -2.82 -8.97 -2.42
N GLN A 10 -2.04 -8.31 -3.28
CA GLN A 10 -0.67 -7.93 -2.97
C GLN A 10 -0.60 -6.93 -1.81
N ARG A 11 -1.52 -5.95 -1.75
CA ARG A 11 -1.60 -5.01 -0.61
C ARG A 11 -1.81 -5.75 0.71
N GLU A 12 -2.73 -6.72 0.78
CA GLU A 12 -2.96 -7.52 1.99
C GLU A 12 -1.71 -8.32 2.39
N GLN A 13 -1.04 -8.97 1.42
CA GLN A 13 0.20 -9.70 1.70
C GLN A 13 1.31 -8.80 2.23
N LEU A 14 1.49 -7.62 1.64
CA LEU A 14 2.52 -6.67 2.07
C LEU A 14 2.22 -6.14 3.46
N LEU A 15 0.96 -5.80 3.74
CA LEU A 15 0.54 -5.36 5.07
C LEU A 15 0.78 -6.47 6.12
N GLU A 16 0.36 -7.71 5.84
CA GLU A 16 0.58 -8.83 6.75
C GLU A 16 2.08 -9.06 7.03
N LYS A 17 2.93 -8.98 6.00
CA LYS A 17 4.38 -9.13 6.16
C LYS A 17 4.97 -8.00 6.98
N ALA A 18 4.60 -6.75 6.70
CA ALA A 18 5.10 -5.59 7.43
C ALA A 18 4.71 -5.65 8.92
N LEU A 19 3.47 -6.04 9.23
CA LEU A 19 2.99 -6.15 10.61
C LEU A 19 3.58 -7.34 11.39
N LYS A 20 4.31 -8.26 10.74
CA LYS A 20 5.11 -9.28 11.45
C LYS A 20 6.35 -8.70 12.13
N ASN A 21 6.78 -7.50 11.73
CA ASN A 21 7.79 -6.75 12.46
C ASN A 21 7.14 -6.01 13.65
N PRO A 22 7.48 -6.35 14.91
CA PRO A 22 6.85 -5.75 16.10
C PRO A 22 7.09 -4.24 16.22
N SER A 23 8.25 -3.74 15.76
CA SER A 23 8.57 -2.31 15.77
C SER A 23 7.62 -1.57 14.83
N PHE A 24 7.59 -2.00 13.56
CA PHE A 24 6.72 -1.40 12.56
C PHE A 24 5.24 -1.51 12.94
N MET A 25 4.80 -2.60 13.55
CA MET A 25 3.42 -2.75 14.03
C MET A 25 3.04 -1.62 14.99
N GLN A 26 3.89 -1.28 15.96
CA GLN A 26 3.65 -0.19 16.91
C GLN A 26 3.64 1.17 16.21
N VAL A 27 4.55 1.38 15.25
CA VAL A 27 4.57 2.60 14.42
C VAL A 27 3.30 2.75 13.57
N PHE A 28 2.83 1.66 12.98
CA PHE A 28 1.65 1.64 12.13
C PHE A 28 0.41 2.05 12.90
N TYR A 29 0.20 1.48 14.09
CA TYR A 29 -0.93 1.81 14.98
C TYR A 29 -0.76 3.12 15.76
N GLY A 30 0.44 3.72 15.73
CA GLY A 30 0.70 5.02 16.36
C GLY A 30 1.11 4.94 17.82
N ASP A 31 1.51 3.76 18.29
CA ASP A 31 2.02 3.51 19.64
C ASP A 31 3.48 3.96 19.81
N LEU A 32 4.23 4.05 18.70
CA LEU A 32 5.60 4.55 18.64
C LEU A 32 5.79 5.55 17.50
N GLU A 33 6.73 6.47 17.71
CA GLU A 33 7.32 7.26 16.63
C GLU A 33 8.37 6.38 15.95
N GLY A 34 8.20 6.15 14.64
CA GLY A 34 9.09 5.28 13.86
C GLY A 34 10.28 6.04 13.30
N ASP A 35 11.27 5.28 12.80
CA ASP A 35 12.34 5.86 12.00
C ASP A 35 11.86 6.28 10.58
N ASP A 36 12.75 6.92 9.82
CA ASP A 36 12.42 7.41 8.48
C ASP A 36 11.93 6.30 7.54
N ASP A 37 12.47 5.09 7.65
CA ASP A 37 12.11 3.95 6.81
C ASP A 37 10.76 3.35 7.22
N GLU A 38 10.49 3.22 8.51
CA GLU A 38 9.19 2.78 9.05
C GLU A 38 8.08 3.79 8.71
N LEU A 39 8.36 5.09 8.83
CA LEU A 39 7.42 6.13 8.44
C LEU A 39 7.18 6.12 6.92
N ALA A 40 8.22 5.94 6.11
CA ALA A 40 8.09 5.80 4.66
C ALA A 40 7.24 4.59 4.28
N LEU A 41 7.50 3.42 4.88
CA LEU A 41 6.72 2.19 4.66
C LEU A 41 5.26 2.39 5.05
N LYS A 42 4.98 2.95 6.22
CA LYS A 42 3.62 3.27 6.69
C LYS A 42 2.89 4.17 5.68
N ASN A 43 3.52 5.27 5.28
CA ASN A 43 2.92 6.22 4.35
C ASN A 43 2.62 5.60 2.99
N LYS A 44 3.52 4.75 2.47
CA LYS A 44 3.31 4.05 1.20
C LYS A 44 2.17 3.03 1.27
N LEU A 45 2.07 2.25 2.35
CA LEU A 45 0.97 1.31 2.57
C LEU A 45 -0.39 2.03 2.64
N LEU A 46 -0.46 3.15 3.37
CA LEU A 46 -1.66 3.97 3.46
C LEU A 46 -2.05 4.59 2.10
N LEU A 47 -1.05 5.09 1.36
CA LEU A 47 -1.27 5.63 0.02
C LEU A 47 -1.80 4.56 -0.94
N LEU A 48 -1.29 3.32 -0.86
CA LEU A 48 -1.77 2.21 -1.68
C LEU A 48 -3.22 1.86 -1.34
N SER A 49 -3.57 1.76 -0.06
CA SER A 49 -4.95 1.52 0.39
C SER A 49 -5.91 2.60 -0.11
N LYS A 50 -5.54 3.87 0.04
CA LYS A 50 -6.33 4.99 -0.46
C LYS A 50 -6.48 4.96 -1.99
N SER A 51 -5.41 4.66 -2.72
CA SER A 51 -5.45 4.59 -4.18
C SER A 51 -6.39 3.48 -4.68
N ILE A 52 -6.48 2.36 -3.95
CA ILE A 52 -7.44 1.28 -4.23
C ILE A 52 -8.88 1.77 -3.98
N GLU A 53 -9.14 2.43 -2.85
CA GLU A 53 -10.46 2.98 -2.52
C GLU A 53 -10.93 4.01 -3.56
N ASP A 54 -10.04 4.94 -3.93
CA ASP A 54 -10.28 5.95 -4.96
C ASP A 54 -10.54 5.30 -6.34
N PHE A 55 -9.85 4.20 -6.65
CA PHE A 55 -10.08 3.45 -7.89
C PHE A 55 -11.47 2.78 -7.91
N GLN A 56 -11.93 2.25 -6.78
CA GLN A 56 -13.22 1.56 -6.69
C GLN A 56 -14.43 2.51 -6.73
N THR A 57 -14.24 3.75 -6.27
CA THR A 57 -15.30 4.77 -6.21
C THR A 57 -15.33 5.67 -7.44
N ASP A 58 -14.37 5.52 -8.37
CA ASP A 58 -14.30 6.32 -9.58
C ASP A 58 -15.36 5.92 -10.61
N VAL A 59 -16.30 6.82 -10.84
CA VAL A 59 -17.40 6.69 -11.80
C VAL A 59 -16.96 7.03 -13.23
N CYS A 60 -15.92 7.84 -13.42
CA CYS A 60 -15.46 8.30 -14.75
C CYS A 60 -14.71 7.19 -15.51
N GLY A 61 -13.96 6.34 -14.80
CA GLY A 61 -13.05 5.35 -15.40
C GLY A 61 -11.83 5.96 -16.10
N CYS A 62 -11.66 7.27 -15.99
CA CYS A 62 -10.67 8.04 -16.73
C CYS A 62 -9.25 7.74 -16.19
N GLY A 63 -8.32 7.37 -17.07
CA GLY A 63 -6.95 7.06 -16.65
C GLY A 63 -6.79 5.80 -15.78
N GLN A 64 -7.71 4.83 -15.86
CA GLN A 64 -7.62 3.56 -15.12
C GLN A 64 -6.27 2.86 -15.33
N GLY A 65 -5.80 2.76 -16.57
CA GLY A 65 -4.51 2.12 -16.87
C GLY A 65 -3.33 2.80 -16.15
N ILE A 66 -3.28 4.12 -16.13
CA ILE A 66 -2.22 4.88 -15.44
C ILE A 66 -2.30 4.63 -13.93
N ARG A 67 -3.49 4.69 -13.34
CA ARG A 67 -3.69 4.45 -11.91
C ARG A 67 -3.29 3.03 -11.49
N LEU A 68 -3.63 2.02 -12.29
CA LEU A 68 -3.19 0.64 -12.09
C LEU A 68 -1.66 0.53 -12.13
N GLN A 69 -1.00 1.19 -13.09
CA GLN A 69 0.46 1.21 -13.15
C GLN A 69 1.10 1.94 -11.97
N SER A 70 0.53 3.07 -11.53
CA SER A 70 1.01 3.77 -10.34
C SER A 70 0.93 2.90 -9.08
N MET A 71 -0.19 2.19 -8.88
CA MET A 71 -0.33 1.25 -7.76
C MET A 71 0.67 0.10 -7.85
N LYS A 72 0.91 -0.45 -9.05
CA LYS A 72 1.94 -1.47 -9.28
C LYS A 72 3.36 -0.96 -9.00
N SER A 73 3.66 0.30 -9.32
CA SER A 73 4.94 0.93 -8.96
C SER A 73 5.08 1.06 -7.44
N LEU A 74 4.02 1.54 -6.78
CA LEU A 74 4.00 1.71 -5.33
C LEU A 74 4.19 0.38 -4.60
N ILE A 75 3.61 -0.71 -5.09
CA ILE A 75 3.86 -2.07 -4.60
C ILE A 75 5.35 -2.43 -4.67
N ARG A 76 6.02 -2.17 -5.80
CA ARG A 76 7.46 -2.46 -5.96
C ARG A 76 8.31 -1.65 -4.98
N GLU A 77 7.94 -0.39 -4.77
CA GLU A 77 8.60 0.46 -3.77
C GLU A 77 8.37 -0.05 -2.35
N ILE A 78 7.17 -0.51 -2.00
CA ILE A 78 6.90 -1.10 -0.68
C ILE A 78 7.74 -2.36 -0.46
N CYS A 79 7.89 -3.21 -1.49
CA CYS A 79 8.71 -4.41 -1.42
C CYS A 79 10.19 -4.16 -1.09
N THR A 80 10.71 -2.93 -1.24
CA THR A 80 12.11 -2.66 -0.86
C THR A 80 12.30 -2.50 0.65
N TYR A 81 11.21 -2.36 1.41
CA TYR A 81 11.22 -2.22 2.87
C TYR A 81 10.86 -3.50 3.62
N ILE A 82 10.41 -4.55 2.91
CA ILE A 82 9.91 -5.82 3.46
C ILE A 82 10.83 -6.96 3.06
#